data_AF-A0A3M7HNG5-F1
#
_entry.id   AF-A0A3M7HNG5-F1
#
_cell.length_a   1.000
_cell.length_b   1.000
_cell.length_c   1.000
_cell.angle_alpha   90.00
_cell.angle_beta   90.00
_cell.angle_gamma   90.00
#
_symmetry.space_group_name_H-M   'P 1'
#
loop_
_entity.id
_entity.type
_entity.pdbx_description
1 polymer ?
#
loop_
_entity_poly.entity_id
_entity_poly.type
_entity_poly.pdbx_seq_one_letter_code
_entity_poly.pdbx_strand_id
1 'polypeptide(L)'
;MATTNPHGNKVAISSGYFSSAPMTLTVKQKYWSWFKNTGRGFTVTNDANGDLIFALSTKRFGKRRYVEDVTGATLFELERHWYSRHNAWILKSPEGDTILSVRLRWSKFHLNLEVEWKAPCLDGSERDVEVHVEGGDVWHEKAHIKAGGSPIAQLRCTNTVGGFLSSYKVTPPVWEVHIGEGVDMALASILVVCASDVFSEGRIYMV
;
A
#
# COMPACT_ATOMS: atom_id res chain seq x y z
N MET A 1 -23.37 -3.95 -13.64
CA MET A 1 -22.48 -4.55 -14.66
C MET A 1 -21.07 -4.44 -14.12
N ALA A 2 -20.45 -5.56 -13.75
CA ALA A 2 -19.09 -5.59 -13.26
C ALA A 2 -18.17 -5.01 -14.34
N THR A 3 -17.42 -3.97 -14.01
CA THR A 3 -16.39 -3.39 -14.89
C THR A 3 -15.26 -4.40 -15.03
N THR A 4 -15.45 -5.36 -15.93
CA THR A 4 -14.37 -6.18 -16.48
C THR A 4 -13.45 -5.25 -17.25
N ASN A 5 -12.30 -4.94 -16.66
CA ASN A 5 -11.14 -4.43 -17.40
C ASN A 5 -10.96 -5.35 -18.64
N PRO A 6 -10.72 -4.83 -19.85
CA PRO A 6 -10.75 -5.58 -21.11
C PRO A 6 -9.74 -6.75 -21.22
N HIS A 7 -9.03 -7.07 -20.12
CA HIS A 7 -8.04 -8.14 -20.02
C HIS A 7 -8.44 -9.33 -19.14
N GLY A 8 -9.63 -9.37 -18.52
CA GLY A 8 -10.08 -10.54 -17.75
C GLY A 8 -9.25 -10.87 -16.49
N ASN A 9 -8.14 -10.16 -16.25
CA ASN A 9 -7.23 -10.39 -15.15
C ASN A 9 -7.66 -9.56 -13.95
N LYS A 10 -8.14 -10.23 -12.91
CA LYS A 10 -8.21 -9.65 -11.58
C LYS A 10 -6.78 -9.24 -11.18
N VAL A 11 -6.58 -7.97 -10.90
CA VAL A 11 -5.28 -7.44 -10.47
C VAL A 11 -5.10 -7.84 -9.01
N ALA A 12 -4.27 -8.86 -8.77
CA ALA A 12 -4.14 -9.48 -7.46
C ALA A 12 -2.75 -10.06 -7.23
N ILE A 13 -2.36 -10.06 -5.95
CA ILE A 13 -1.21 -10.78 -5.40
C ILE A 13 -1.66 -11.95 -4.51
N SER A 14 -2.92 -11.95 -4.08
CA SER A 14 -3.54 -13.05 -3.34
C SER A 14 -4.93 -13.35 -3.87
N SER A 15 -5.23 -14.63 -4.09
CA SER A 15 -6.55 -15.06 -4.54
C SER A 15 -7.63 -15.00 -3.44
N GLY A 16 -7.23 -14.87 -2.17
CA GLY A 16 -8.13 -14.97 -1.01
C GLY A 16 -8.70 -13.65 -0.48
N TYR A 17 -8.16 -12.50 -0.89
CA TYR A 17 -8.45 -11.20 -0.26
C TYR A 17 -9.12 -10.19 -1.20
N PHE A 18 -9.97 -10.67 -2.11
CA PHE A 18 -10.75 -9.80 -2.98
C PHE A 18 -11.92 -9.15 -2.25
N SER A 19 -12.15 -7.87 -2.51
CA SER A 19 -13.40 -7.20 -2.13
C SER A 19 -14.58 -7.79 -2.92
N SER A 20 -15.65 -8.17 -2.22
CA SER A 20 -16.89 -8.66 -2.84
C SER A 20 -17.82 -7.54 -3.30
N ALA A 21 -17.63 -6.33 -2.77
CA ALA A 21 -18.34 -5.11 -3.09
C ALA A 21 -17.41 -3.92 -2.85
N PRO A 22 -17.71 -2.72 -3.39
CA PRO A 22 -16.97 -1.51 -3.04
C PRO A 22 -16.97 -1.30 -1.53
N MET A 23 -15.81 -1.02 -0.95
CA MET A 23 -15.65 -0.89 0.51
C MET A 23 -14.56 0.10 0.89
N THR A 24 -14.54 0.49 2.16
CA THR A 24 -13.53 1.38 2.73
C THR A 24 -12.68 0.61 3.74
N LEU A 25 -11.36 0.71 3.61
CA LEU A 25 -10.40 0.26 4.60
C LEU A 25 -9.82 1.45 5.35
N THR A 26 -9.53 1.24 6.63
CA THR A 26 -8.77 2.17 7.46
C THR A 26 -7.38 1.58 7.73
N VAL A 27 -6.34 2.22 7.19
CA VAL A 27 -4.94 1.84 7.38
C VAL A 27 -4.28 2.81 8.36
N LYS A 28 -4.04 2.34 9.58
CA LYS A 28 -3.48 3.15 10.66
C LYS A 28 -2.04 2.75 10.95
N GLN A 29 -1.12 3.71 10.88
CA GLN A 29 0.25 3.49 11.34
C GLN A 29 0.27 3.43 12.89
N LYS A 30 1.07 2.51 13.45
CA LYS A 30 1.31 2.42 14.89
C LYS A 30 2.40 3.43 15.30
N TYR A 31 2.28 3.97 16.51
CA TYR A 31 3.36 4.75 17.11
C TYR A 31 4.64 3.93 17.19
N TRP A 32 5.78 4.60 17.03
CA TRP A 32 7.06 3.97 17.29
C TRP A 32 7.19 3.68 18.79
N SER A 33 7.59 2.46 19.14
CA SER A 33 7.81 2.06 20.51
C SER A 33 9.30 1.79 20.74
N TRP A 34 9.92 2.63 21.57
CA TRP A 34 11.34 2.50 21.96
C TRP A 34 11.63 1.18 22.67
N PHE A 35 10.66 0.66 23.43
CA PHE A 35 10.80 -0.57 24.21
C PHE A 35 10.75 -1.85 23.36
N LYS A 36 10.15 -1.80 22.17
CA LYS A 36 9.94 -3.01 21.34
C LYS A 36 10.97 -3.17 20.22
N ASN A 37 11.84 -2.18 19.95
CA ASN A 37 12.77 -2.15 18.80
C ASN A 37 12.12 -2.51 17.44
N THR A 38 10.79 -2.47 17.38
CA THR A 38 9.99 -2.69 16.19
C THR A 38 9.70 -1.31 15.64
N GLY A 39 10.06 -1.05 14.38
CA GLY A 39 9.69 0.20 13.71
C GLY A 39 8.17 0.42 13.67
N ARG A 40 7.72 1.47 12.98
CA ARG A 40 6.28 1.76 12.88
C ARG A 40 5.56 0.65 12.11
N GLY A 41 4.73 -0.13 12.79
CA GLY A 41 3.84 -1.13 12.19
C GLY A 41 2.55 -0.49 11.67
N PHE A 42 1.65 -1.29 11.10
CA PHE A 42 0.32 -0.82 10.66
C PHE A 42 -0.78 -1.79 11.06
N THR A 43 -2.01 -1.30 11.09
CA THR A 43 -3.23 -2.12 11.14
C THR A 43 -4.13 -1.71 9.99
N VAL A 44 -4.73 -2.69 9.34
CA VAL A 44 -5.74 -2.51 8.31
C VAL A 44 -7.04 -3.05 8.85
N THR A 45 -8.04 -2.18 8.97
CA THR A 45 -9.39 -2.55 9.44
C THR A 45 -10.42 -2.23 8.40
N ASN A 46 -11.52 -2.98 8.36
CA ASN A 46 -12.70 -2.60 7.61
C ASN A 46 -13.38 -1.42 8.32
N ASP A 47 -13.65 -0.35 7.59
CA ASP A 47 -14.23 0.87 8.16
C ASP A 47 -15.67 0.68 8.64
N ALA A 48 -16.44 -0.18 7.96
CA ALA A 48 -17.87 -0.36 8.24
C ALA A 48 -18.15 -1.06 9.59
N ASN A 49 -17.27 -1.97 10.01
CA ASN A 49 -17.47 -2.78 11.21
C ASN A 49 -16.28 -2.75 12.19
N GLY A 50 -15.14 -2.18 11.80
CA GLY A 50 -13.93 -2.10 12.62
C GLY A 50 -13.11 -3.39 12.66
N ASP A 51 -13.49 -4.42 11.90
CA ASP A 51 -12.80 -5.70 11.93
C ASP A 51 -11.38 -5.59 11.40
N LEU A 52 -10.43 -6.18 12.12
CA LEU A 52 -9.06 -6.33 11.63
C LEU A 52 -9.06 -7.21 10.38
N ILE A 53 -8.38 -6.76 9.33
CA ILE A 53 -8.14 -7.56 8.12
C ILE A 53 -6.67 -7.97 8.07
N PHE A 54 -5.76 -7.01 8.25
CA PHE A 54 -4.32 -7.27 8.26
C PHE A 54 -3.62 -6.53 9.40
N ALA A 55 -2.60 -7.17 9.95
CA ALA A 55 -1.60 -6.54 10.79
C ALA A 55 -0.27 -6.48 10.02
N LEU A 56 0.42 -5.34 10.07
CA LEU A 56 1.78 -5.23 9.56
C LEU A 56 2.73 -5.06 10.73
N SER A 57 3.42 -6.14 11.08
CA SER A 57 4.43 -6.15 12.13
C SER A 57 5.78 -5.74 11.55
N THR A 58 6.57 -4.98 12.31
CA THR A 58 7.82 -4.40 11.80
C THR A 58 9.02 -4.99 12.52
N LYS A 59 10.02 -5.45 11.77
CA LYS A 59 11.32 -5.91 12.29
C LYS A 59 12.46 -5.11 11.64
N ARG A 60 13.67 -5.26 12.20
CA ARG A 60 14.91 -4.62 11.71
C ARG A 60 14.74 -3.11 11.46
N PHE A 61 14.32 -2.36 12.48
CA PHE A 61 14.19 -0.89 12.43
C PHE A 61 13.28 -0.33 11.32
N GLY A 62 12.28 -1.09 10.84
CA GLY A 62 11.45 -0.60 9.72
C GLY A 62 11.86 -1.15 8.37
N LYS A 63 13.00 -1.85 8.26
CA LYS A 63 13.44 -2.43 6.98
C LYS A 63 12.47 -3.48 6.47
N ARG A 64 11.93 -4.29 7.38
CA ARG A 64 11.12 -5.45 7.03
C ARG A 64 9.79 -5.36 7.75
N ARG A 65 8.72 -5.58 7.00
CA ARG A 65 7.38 -5.69 7.53
C ARG A 65 6.76 -7.00 7.11
N TYR A 66 6.12 -7.67 8.04
CA TYR A 66 5.39 -8.90 7.77
C TYR A 66 3.91 -8.56 7.72
N VAL A 67 3.28 -8.88 6.60
CA VAL A 67 1.83 -8.77 6.42
C VAL A 67 1.21 -10.03 6.99
N GLU A 68 0.47 -9.88 8.07
CA GLU A 68 -0.15 -10.96 8.83
C GLU A 68 -1.67 -10.86 8.68
N ASP A 69 -2.34 -12.01 8.54
CA ASP A 69 -3.80 -12.09 8.56
C ASP A 69 -4.36 -12.00 9.99
N VAL A 70 -5.67 -12.15 10.13
CA VAL A 70 -6.39 -12.13 11.42
C VAL A 70 -5.98 -13.25 12.37
N THR A 71 -5.43 -14.35 11.85
CA THR A 71 -4.96 -15.49 12.64
C THR A 71 -3.51 -15.28 13.12
N GLY A 72 -2.83 -14.27 12.58
CA GLY A 72 -1.41 -14.02 12.80
C GLY A 72 -0.50 -14.79 11.83
N ALA A 73 -1.05 -15.47 10.83
CA ALA A 73 -0.27 -16.13 9.79
C ALA A 73 0.35 -15.09 8.87
N THR A 74 1.66 -15.21 8.62
CA THR A 74 2.37 -14.32 7.70
C THR A 74 2.00 -14.68 6.26
N LEU A 75 1.40 -13.71 5.56
CA LEU A 75 1.07 -13.80 4.14
C LEU A 75 2.24 -13.36 3.27
N PHE A 76 2.91 -12.26 3.65
CA PHE A 76 3.96 -11.64 2.83
C PHE A 76 5.04 -10.95 3.68
N GLU A 77 6.24 -10.81 3.14
CA GLU A 77 7.30 -9.94 3.67
C GLU A 77 7.53 -8.74 2.74
N LEU A 78 7.26 -7.53 3.23
CA LEU A 78 7.60 -6.28 2.56
C LEU A 78 8.98 -5.81 3.05
N GLU A 79 9.98 -5.89 2.17
CA GLU A 79 11.33 -5.40 2.43
C GLU A 79 11.54 -4.02 1.78
N ARG A 80 12.03 -3.07 2.58
CA ARG A 80 12.29 -1.70 2.17
C ARG A 80 13.78 -1.48 1.90
N HIS A 81 14.08 -0.86 0.77
CA HIS A 81 15.44 -0.56 0.34
C HIS A 81 15.62 0.96 0.24
N TRP A 82 15.93 1.62 1.35
CA TRP A 82 16.04 3.09 1.44
C TRP A 82 16.95 3.74 0.39
N TYR A 83 18.00 3.04 -0.04
CA TYR A 83 18.97 3.56 -1.00
C TYR A 83 18.67 3.20 -2.46
N SER A 84 17.62 2.39 -2.71
CA SER A 84 17.21 2.01 -4.06
C SER A 84 15.92 2.73 -4.43
N ARG A 85 15.89 3.31 -5.63
CA ARG A 85 14.65 3.88 -6.20
C ARG A 85 13.93 2.89 -7.10
N HIS A 86 14.67 2.06 -7.83
CA HIS A 86 14.12 1.09 -8.76
C HIS A 86 13.43 -0.09 -8.05
N ASN A 87 13.96 -0.48 -6.90
CA ASN A 87 13.39 -1.53 -6.05
C ASN A 87 13.25 -0.97 -4.63
N ALA A 88 12.52 0.14 -4.48
CA ALA A 88 12.41 0.86 -3.22
C ALA A 88 11.68 0.03 -2.16
N TRP A 89 10.72 -0.79 -2.60
CA TRP A 89 10.18 -1.89 -1.81
C TRP A 89 10.09 -3.16 -2.65
N ILE A 90 10.29 -4.31 -2.02
CA ILE A 90 10.15 -5.63 -2.62
C ILE A 90 9.20 -6.41 -1.73
N LEU A 91 8.13 -6.95 -2.31
CA LEU A 91 7.24 -7.87 -1.63
C LEU A 91 7.66 -9.30 -1.92
N LYS A 92 7.79 -10.11 -0.88
CA LYS A 92 8.16 -11.51 -0.96
C LYS A 92 7.07 -12.42 -0.41
N SER A 93 6.97 -13.62 -0.95
CA SER A 93 6.17 -14.69 -0.38
C SER A 93 6.80 -15.20 0.92
N PRO A 94 6.08 -15.98 1.74
CA PRO A 94 6.64 -16.62 2.93
C PRO A 94 7.85 -17.53 2.64
N GLU A 95 7.91 -18.09 1.43
CA GLU A 95 8.99 -18.93 0.91
C GLU A 95 10.21 -18.10 0.46
N GLY A 96 10.04 -16.78 0.30
CA GLY A 96 11.10 -15.84 -0.06
C GLY A 96 11.10 -15.41 -1.53
N ASP A 97 10.18 -15.92 -2.35
CA ASP A 97 10.06 -15.58 -3.76
C ASP A 97 9.56 -14.14 -3.94
N THR A 98 10.07 -13.43 -4.94
CA THR A 98 9.63 -12.05 -5.20
C THR A 98 8.26 -12.07 -5.86
N ILE A 99 7.27 -11.47 -5.20
CA ILE A 99 5.91 -11.33 -5.72
C ILE A 99 5.79 -10.04 -6.53
N LEU A 100 6.22 -8.90 -5.99
CA LEU A 100 6.21 -7.63 -6.71
C LEU A 100 7.38 -6.74 -6.31
N SER A 101 7.72 -5.80 -7.18
CA SER A 101 8.65 -4.71 -6.89
C SER A 101 7.94 -3.37 -7.02
N VAL A 102 8.28 -2.45 -6.12
CA VAL A 102 7.78 -1.08 -6.11
C VAL A 102 8.94 -0.14 -6.41
N ARG A 103 8.82 0.57 -7.53
CA ARG A 103 9.71 1.63 -7.95
C ARG A 103 9.16 2.98 -7.49
N LEU A 104 10.02 3.78 -6.87
CA LEU A 104 9.73 5.17 -6.52
C LEU A 104 10.16 6.09 -7.66
N ARG A 105 9.21 6.74 -8.32
CA ARG A 105 9.49 7.86 -9.24
C ARG A 105 9.39 9.17 -8.48
N TRP A 106 10.52 9.85 -8.34
CA TRP A 106 10.54 11.13 -7.67
C TRP A 106 9.91 12.20 -8.55
N SER A 107 8.90 12.89 -8.03
CA SER A 107 8.34 14.12 -8.58
C SER A 107 8.34 15.17 -7.48
N LYS A 108 8.73 16.41 -7.81
CA LYS A 108 8.89 17.52 -6.86
C LYS A 108 7.65 17.78 -6.00
N PHE A 109 6.47 17.48 -6.53
CA PHE A 109 5.20 17.83 -5.92
C PHE A 109 4.19 16.69 -5.93
N HIS A 110 4.56 15.49 -6.38
CA HIS A 110 3.61 14.37 -6.47
C HIS A 110 4.24 13.05 -6.02
N LEU A 111 3.48 12.27 -5.25
CA LEU A 111 3.75 10.86 -5.02
C LEU A 111 3.60 10.13 -6.37
N ASN A 112 4.61 9.36 -6.78
CA ASN A 112 4.50 8.48 -7.93
C ASN A 112 5.23 7.16 -7.63
N LEU A 113 4.45 6.10 -7.48
CA LEU A 113 4.96 4.73 -7.35
C LEU A 113 4.55 3.94 -8.59
N GLU A 114 5.48 3.15 -9.10
CA GLU A 114 5.23 2.18 -10.15
C GLU A 114 5.44 0.79 -9.58
N VAL A 115 4.51 -0.10 -9.85
CA VAL A 115 4.47 -1.43 -9.26
C VAL A 115 4.34 -2.40 -10.42
N GLU A 116 5.29 -3.31 -10.50
CA GLU A 116 5.37 -4.28 -11.59
C GLU A 116 5.50 -5.67 -10.99
N TRP A 117 4.74 -6.61 -11.55
CA TRP A 117 4.91 -8.04 -11.29
C TRP A 117 4.41 -8.88 -12.44
N LYS A 118 4.76 -10.17 -12.39
CA LYS A 118 4.25 -11.17 -13.30
C LYS A 118 3.08 -11.89 -12.68
N ALA A 119 1.90 -11.75 -13.29
CA ALA A 119 0.72 -12.48 -12.89
C ALA A 119 0.58 -13.77 -13.72
N PRO A 120 0.36 -14.93 -13.09
CA PRO A 120 0.01 -16.15 -13.81
C PRO A 120 -1.39 -16.00 -14.41
N CYS A 121 -1.52 -16.28 -15.70
CA CYS A 121 -2.78 -16.31 -16.42
C CYS A 121 -3.36 -17.72 -16.46
N LEU A 122 -4.68 -17.82 -16.70
CA LEU A 122 -5.39 -19.12 -16.77
C LEU A 122 -4.88 -20.03 -17.91
N ASP A 123 -4.22 -19.45 -18.91
CA ASP A 123 -3.57 -20.17 -20.02
C ASP A 123 -2.16 -20.67 -19.69
N GLY A 124 -1.69 -20.47 -18.45
CA GLY A 124 -0.35 -20.82 -18.01
C GLY A 124 0.74 -19.85 -18.47
N SER A 125 0.38 -18.76 -19.17
CA SER A 125 1.32 -17.68 -19.49
C SER A 125 1.51 -16.74 -18.31
N GLU A 126 2.68 -16.10 -18.23
CA GLU A 126 2.90 -14.97 -17.33
C GLU A 126 2.68 -13.67 -18.09
N ARG A 127 1.95 -12.73 -17.49
CA ARG A 127 1.79 -11.39 -18.04
C ARG A 127 2.29 -10.36 -17.05
N ASP A 128 2.97 -9.35 -17.58
CA ASP A 128 3.37 -8.20 -16.79
C ASP A 128 2.13 -7.38 -16.43
N VAL A 129 1.95 -7.15 -15.13
CA VAL A 129 0.91 -6.30 -14.58
C VAL A 129 1.57 -5.05 -14.03
N GLU A 130 1.07 -3.91 -14.48
CA GLU A 130 1.55 -2.59 -14.06
C GLU A 130 0.45 -1.86 -13.28
N VAL A 131 0.83 -1.36 -12.11
CA VAL A 131 0.00 -0.54 -11.24
C VAL A 131 0.74 0.74 -10.88
N HIS A 132 0.04 1.87 -10.93
CA HIS A 132 0.56 3.17 -10.56
C HIS A 132 -0.14 3.69 -9.31
N VAL A 133 0.63 4.26 -8.38
CA VAL A 133 0.12 5.06 -7.27
C VAL A 133 0.50 6.52 -7.51
N GLU A 134 -0.50 7.34 -7.79
CA GLU A 134 -0.31 8.74 -8.16
C GLU A 134 -0.92 9.67 -7.11
N GLY A 135 -0.15 10.67 -6.66
CA GLY A 135 -0.63 11.72 -5.77
C GLY A 135 -1.67 12.60 -6.45
N GLY A 136 -2.84 12.75 -5.81
CA GLY A 136 -3.92 13.61 -6.27
C GLY A 136 -3.77 15.08 -5.85
N ASP A 137 -2.81 15.38 -4.95
CA ASP A 137 -2.50 16.73 -4.51
C ASP A 137 -1.00 16.91 -4.21
N VAL A 138 -0.60 18.18 -4.02
CA VAL A 138 0.78 18.60 -3.77
C VAL A 138 1.31 18.09 -2.42
N TRP A 139 0.41 17.80 -1.48
CA TRP A 139 0.75 17.39 -0.11
C TRP A 139 0.74 15.88 0.09
N HIS A 140 0.39 15.13 -0.96
CA HIS A 140 0.23 13.68 -0.98
C HIS A 140 -0.80 13.19 0.06
N GLU A 141 -1.76 14.03 0.42
CA GLU A 141 -2.84 13.66 1.35
C GLU A 141 -3.87 12.79 0.62
N LYS A 142 -4.03 12.98 -0.69
CA LYS A 142 -4.83 12.13 -1.56
C LYS A 142 -3.94 11.44 -2.59
N ALA A 143 -4.28 10.19 -2.90
CA ALA A 143 -3.65 9.45 -3.98
C ALA A 143 -4.65 8.48 -4.64
N HIS A 144 -4.31 8.03 -5.84
CA HIS A 144 -5.10 7.05 -6.59
C HIS A 144 -4.22 5.86 -6.96
N ILE A 145 -4.76 4.66 -6.83
CA ILE A 145 -4.16 3.44 -7.36
C ILE A 145 -4.83 3.15 -8.70
N LYS A 146 -4.04 3.05 -9.77
CA LYS A 146 -4.52 2.80 -11.13
C LYS A 146 -3.90 1.51 -11.68
N ALA A 147 -4.71 0.67 -12.31
CA ALA A 147 -4.26 -0.51 -13.03
C ALA A 147 -4.70 -0.41 -14.49
N GLY A 148 -3.76 -0.52 -15.44
CA GLY A 148 -4.05 -0.29 -16.86
C GLY A 148 -4.67 1.08 -17.14
N GLY A 149 -4.23 2.12 -16.40
CA GLY A 149 -4.79 3.48 -16.49
C GLY A 149 -6.14 3.72 -15.79
N SER A 150 -6.84 2.66 -15.37
CA SER A 150 -8.14 2.79 -14.69
C SER A 150 -7.99 2.82 -13.16
N PRO A 151 -8.67 3.72 -12.43
CA PRO A 151 -8.59 3.77 -10.98
C PRO A 151 -9.26 2.55 -10.33
N ILE A 152 -8.53 1.86 -9.45
CA ILE A 152 -9.00 0.69 -8.69
C ILE A 152 -9.16 1.00 -7.19
N ALA A 153 -8.44 2.01 -6.68
CA ALA A 153 -8.61 2.49 -5.32
C ALA A 153 -8.25 3.98 -5.19
N GLN A 154 -8.81 4.62 -4.17
CA GLN A 154 -8.49 6.00 -3.78
C GLN A 154 -8.07 6.04 -2.31
N LEU A 155 -6.97 6.74 -2.03
CA LEU A 155 -6.42 6.92 -0.70
C LEU A 155 -6.63 8.36 -0.23
N ARG A 156 -6.93 8.53 1.06
CA ARG A 156 -7.00 9.82 1.74
C ARG A 156 -6.42 9.72 3.14
N CYS A 157 -5.42 10.55 3.46
CA CYS A 157 -4.95 10.73 4.83
C CYS A 157 -5.97 11.60 5.57
N THR A 158 -6.52 11.11 6.68
CA THR A 158 -7.69 11.72 7.34
C THR A 158 -7.34 12.63 8.51
N ASN A 159 -6.16 12.45 9.08
CA ASN A 159 -5.70 13.20 10.24
C ASN A 159 -4.64 14.23 9.87
N THR A 160 -4.86 14.97 8.79
CA THR A 160 -4.03 16.13 8.42
C THR A 160 -4.58 17.39 9.10
N VAL A 161 -3.70 18.34 9.41
CA VAL A 161 -4.14 19.68 9.84
C VAL A 161 -4.58 20.43 8.58
N GLY A 162 -5.64 21.23 8.59
CA GLY A 162 -6.04 22.00 7.39
C GLY A 162 -5.14 23.20 7.12
N GLY A 163 -5.01 23.62 5.85
CA GLY A 163 -4.42 24.91 5.46
C GLY A 163 -2.89 24.90 5.25
N PHE A 164 -2.22 26.05 5.38
CA PHE A 164 -0.75 26.16 5.25
C PHE A 164 0.01 25.26 6.26
N LEU A 165 -0.63 25.00 7.40
CA LEU A 165 -0.17 24.10 8.44
C LEU A 165 -0.53 22.63 8.19
N SER A 166 -1.14 22.26 7.06
CA SER A 166 -1.32 20.84 6.67
C SER A 166 -0.01 20.08 6.52
N SER A 167 1.04 20.87 6.41
CA SER A 167 2.40 20.47 6.60
C SER A 167 2.67 19.77 7.96
N TYR A 168 2.03 20.15 9.05
CA TYR A 168 2.23 19.52 10.36
C TYR A 168 1.41 18.23 10.47
N LYS A 169 2.07 17.10 10.23
CA LYS A 169 1.46 15.77 10.34
C LYS A 169 1.01 15.48 11.76
N VAL A 170 -0.26 15.09 11.93
CA VAL A 170 -0.65 14.34 13.12
C VAL A 170 -0.07 12.94 12.95
N THR A 171 0.95 12.62 13.74
CA THR A 171 1.57 11.29 13.76
C THR A 171 0.86 10.43 14.81
N PRO A 172 0.50 9.17 14.49
CA PRO A 172 0.72 8.46 13.22
C PRO A 172 -0.37 8.78 12.17
N PRO A 173 -0.03 8.75 10.87
CA PRO A 173 -1.01 8.92 9.81
C PRO A 173 -2.06 7.81 9.82
N VAL A 174 -3.28 8.21 9.49
CA VAL A 174 -4.44 7.34 9.30
C VAL A 174 -4.93 7.55 7.87
N TRP A 175 -5.01 6.47 7.10
CA TRP A 175 -5.46 6.50 5.71
C TRP A 175 -6.80 5.80 5.58
N GLU A 176 -7.76 6.48 4.99
CA GLU A 176 -8.94 5.88 4.40
C GLU A 176 -8.61 5.43 2.98
N VAL A 177 -9.04 4.23 2.62
CA VAL A 177 -8.79 3.62 1.31
C VAL A 177 -10.11 3.11 0.77
N HIS A 178 -10.64 3.80 -0.24
CA HIS A 178 -11.83 3.35 -0.96
C HIS A 178 -11.40 2.39 -2.05
N ILE A 179 -11.88 1.16 -1.97
CA ILE A 179 -11.50 0.06 -2.84
C ILE A 179 -12.71 -0.31 -3.69
N GLY A 180 -12.49 -0.47 -5.00
CA GLY A 180 -13.51 -0.94 -5.94
C GLY A 180 -13.86 -2.42 -5.72
N GLU A 181 -14.94 -2.88 -6.34
CA GLU A 181 -15.31 -4.30 -6.34
C GLU A 181 -14.25 -5.15 -7.06
N GLY A 182 -13.93 -6.33 -6.52
CA GLY A 182 -13.01 -7.29 -7.15
C GLY A 182 -11.53 -6.91 -7.05
N VAL A 183 -11.19 -5.93 -6.23
CA VAL A 183 -9.80 -5.48 -6.00
C VAL A 183 -9.21 -6.23 -4.81
N ASP A 184 -7.94 -6.61 -4.93
CA ASP A 184 -7.19 -7.26 -3.86
C ASP A 184 -6.88 -6.28 -2.72
N MET A 185 -7.47 -6.54 -1.55
CA MET A 185 -7.29 -5.73 -0.34
C MET A 185 -5.86 -5.77 0.19
N ALA A 186 -5.14 -6.89 0.02
CA ALA A 186 -3.74 -7.01 0.46
C ALA A 186 -2.85 -6.11 -0.40
N LEU A 187 -3.04 -6.14 -1.73
CA LEU A 187 -2.34 -5.25 -2.67
C LEU A 187 -2.57 -3.78 -2.29
N ALA A 188 -3.83 -3.37 -2.17
CA ALA A 188 -4.17 -1.99 -1.82
C ALA A 188 -3.51 -1.58 -0.49
N SER A 189 -3.59 -2.43 0.54
CA SER A 189 -2.99 -2.18 1.85
C SER A 189 -1.48 -2.00 1.80
N ILE A 190 -0.77 -2.85 1.05
CA ILE A 190 0.68 -2.77 0.88
C ILE A 190 1.07 -1.47 0.18
N LEU A 191 0.34 -1.08 -0.86
CA LEU A 191 0.61 0.16 -1.59
C LEU A 191 0.34 1.40 -0.74
N VAL A 192 -0.67 1.37 0.13
CA VAL A 192 -0.92 2.43 1.13
C VAL A 192 0.24 2.52 2.12
N VAL A 193 0.84 1.41 2.53
CA VAL A 193 2.01 1.39 3.41
C VAL A 193 3.22 2.02 2.72
N CYS A 194 3.48 1.69 1.45
CA CYS A 194 4.53 2.34 0.66
C CYS A 194 4.28 3.84 0.51
N ALA A 195 3.05 4.24 0.19
CA ALA A 195 2.65 5.65 0.12
C ALA A 195 2.84 6.35 1.48
N SER A 196 2.46 5.70 2.58
CA SER A 196 2.60 6.24 3.94
C SER A 196 4.05 6.38 4.38
N ASP A 197 4.95 5.50 3.90
CA ASP A 197 6.40 5.63 4.12
C ASP A 197 6.93 6.89 3.41
N VAL A 198 6.60 7.07 2.14
CA VAL A 198 6.98 8.27 1.36
C VAL A 198 6.37 9.52 1.98
N PHE A 199 5.08 9.47 2.33
CA PHE A 199 4.39 10.56 3.02
C PHE A 199 5.14 10.92 4.28
N SER A 200 5.51 9.94 5.12
CA SER A 200 6.25 10.15 6.37
C SER A 200 7.64 10.76 6.15
N GLU A 201 8.34 10.39 5.08
CA GLU A 201 9.72 10.79 4.80
C GLU A 201 9.90 12.01 3.90
N GLY A 202 8.91 12.38 3.08
CA GLY A 202 8.99 13.48 2.11
C GLY A 202 9.29 14.86 2.71
N ARG A 203 9.40 14.97 4.04
CA ARG A 203 9.85 16.17 4.76
C ARG A 203 11.31 16.18 5.20
N ILE A 204 12.02 15.05 5.14
CA ILE A 204 13.45 15.01 5.48
C ILE A 204 14.28 15.75 4.41
N TYR A 205 13.76 15.88 3.18
CA TYR A 205 14.44 16.53 2.05
C TYR A 205 13.82 17.88 1.61
N MET A 206 12.88 18.43 2.39
CA MET A 206 12.29 19.77 2.15
C MET A 206 12.74 20.80 3.19
N VAL A 207 13.90 20.57 3.82
CA VAL A 207 14.65 21.55 4.63
C VAL A 207 15.92 21.88 3.89
#